data_AF-X1EU84-F1
#
_entry.id   AF-X1EU84-F1
#
_cell.length_a   1.000
_cell.length_b   1.000
_cell.length_c   1.000
_cell.angle_alpha   90.00
_cell.angle_beta   90.00
_cell.angle_gamma   90.00
#
_symmetry.space_group_name_H-M   'P 1'
#
loop_
_entity.id
_entity.type
_entity.pdbx_description
1 polymer ?
#
loop_
_entity_poly.entity_id
_entity_poly.type
_entity_poly.pdbx_seq_one_letter_code
_entity_poly.pdbx_strand_id
1 'polypeptide(L)' 'MPEYIDTGEMFKEAIEENVAYVPGAPFFADGKGQNTMRLSFCYPSEEDIDEGIKKLGQVIKKKIKK' A
#
# COMPACT_ATOMS: atom_id res chain seq x y z
N MET A 1 3.01 4.46 7.94
CA MET A 1 4.17 3.55 7.92
C MET A 1 5.36 4.24 8.57
N PRO A 2 6.47 3.54 8.87
CA PRO A 2 7.71 4.22 9.25
C PRO A 2 8.08 5.32 8.24
N GLU A 3 8.68 6.41 8.72
CA GLU A 3 8.94 7.61 7.90
C GLU A 3 9.90 7.35 6.72
N TYR A 4 10.70 6.30 6.78
CA TYR A 4 11.62 5.89 5.72
C TYR A 4 10.96 5.09 4.58
N ILE A 5 9.67 4.75 4.68
CA ILE A 5 8.97 3.98 3.64
C ILE A 5 8.18 4.93 2.74
N ASP A 6 8.57 4.96 1.46
CA ASP A 6 7.79 5.60 0.40
C ASP A 6 6.74 4.61 -0.15
N THR A 7 5.47 4.95 0.04
CA THR A 7 4.34 4.14 -0.43
C THR A 7 4.10 4.25 -1.93
N GLY A 8 4.64 5.26 -2.60
CA GLY A 8 4.62 5.40 -4.06
C GLY A 8 5.63 4.46 -4.73
N GLU A 9 6.81 4.28 -4.16
CA GLU A 9 7.78 3.28 -4.61
C GLU A 9 7.27 1.86 -4.33
N MET A 10 6.72 1.63 -3.12
CA MET A 10 6.13 0.34 -2.76
C MET A 10 4.94 -0.04 -3.64
N PHE A 11 4.26 0.94 -4.25
CA PHE A 11 3.10 0.69 -5.10
C PHE A 11 3.45 -0.16 -6.33
N LYS A 12 4.65 0.00 -6.90
CA LYS A 12 5.11 -0.81 -8.03
C LYS A 12 5.20 -2.29 -7.64
N GLU A 13 5.82 -2.58 -6.50
CA GLU A 13 5.97 -3.94 -5.97
C GLU A 13 4.60 -4.54 -5.57
N ALA A 14 3.68 -3.72 -5.06
CA ALA A 14 2.33 -4.18 -4.74
C ALA A 14 1.54 -4.57 -5.99
N ILE A 15 1.68 -3.84 -7.10
CA ILE A 15 1.07 -4.20 -8.39
C ILE A 15 1.61 -5.54 -8.89
N GLU A 16 2.92 -5.80 -8.77
CA GLU A 16 3.50 -7.09 -9.14
C GLU A 16 2.88 -8.27 -8.37
N GLU A 17 2.53 -8.04 -7.10
CA GLU A 17 1.82 -9.01 -6.26
C GLU A 17 0.29 -8.97 -6.45
N ASN A 18 -0.22 -8.35 -7.51
CA ASN A 18 -1.66 -8.21 -7.82
C ASN A 18 -2.47 -7.46 -6.75
N VAL A 19 -1.87 -6.49 -6.07
CA VAL A 19 -2.54 -5.62 -5.11
C VAL A 19 -2.40 -4.16 -5.50
N ALA A 20 -3.53 -3.51 -5.77
CA ALA A 20 -3.58 -2.07 -6.03
C ALA A 20 -4.11 -1.31 -4.80
N TYR A 21 -3.40 -0.26 -4.41
CA TYR A 21 -3.86 0.72 -3.42
C TYR A 21 -3.53 2.13 -3.90
N VAL A 22 -4.07 3.17 -3.26
CA VAL A 22 -3.74 4.55 -3.65
C VAL A 22 -2.66 5.11 -2.72
N PRO A 23 -1.50 5.55 -3.24
CA PRO A 23 -0.51 6.27 -2.43
C PRO A 23 -1.11 7.51 -1.78
N GLY A 24 -0.69 7.79 -0.55
CA GLY A 24 -1.26 8.88 0.24
C GLY A 24 -0.71 10.26 -0.12
N ALA A 25 0.53 10.34 -0.62
CA ALA A 25 1.19 11.60 -1.01
C ALA A 25 0.29 12.60 -1.78
N PRO A 26 -0.44 12.22 -2.85
CA PRO A 26 -1.31 13.15 -3.58
C PRO A 26 -2.50 13.70 -2.78
N PHE A 27 -2.82 13.14 -1.62
CA PHE A 27 -3.91 13.61 -0.75
C PHE A 27 -3.46 14.69 0.25
N PHE A 28 -2.17 14.96 0.38
CA PHE A 28 -1.64 15.97 1.29
C PHE A 28 -1.11 17.17 0.49
N ALA A 29 -1.76 18.33 0.65
CA ALA A 29 -1.36 19.58 -0.01
C ALA A 29 0.04 20.07 0.42
N ASP A 30 0.48 19.73 1.64
CA ASP A 30 1.77 20.12 2.21
C ASP A 30 2.95 19.22 1.77
N GLY A 31 2.76 18.30 0.81
CA GLY A 31 3.82 17.38 0.35
C GLY A 31 4.21 16.30 1.36
N LYS A 32 3.43 16.15 2.44
CA LYS A 32 3.56 15.09 3.46
C LYS A 32 2.83 13.82 3.02
N GLY A 33 2.88 12.78 3.85
CA GLY A 33 2.08 11.55 3.61
C GLY A 33 2.67 10.58 2.60
N GLN A 34 3.96 10.70 2.25
CA GLN A 34 4.69 9.71 1.44
C GLN A 34 4.65 8.30 2.05
N ASN A 35 4.54 8.22 3.38
CA ASN A 35 4.41 6.98 4.17
C ASN A 35 2.97 6.56 4.48
N THR A 36 1.97 7.13 3.79
CA THR A 36 0.54 6.85 3.99
C THR A 36 -0.08 6.28 2.72
N MET A 37 -1.17 5.54 2.85
CA MET A 37 -1.90 4.95 1.72
C MET A 37 -3.39 4.86 2.03
N ARG A 38 -4.21 4.78 0.99
CA ARG A 38 -5.66 4.56 1.09
C ARG A 38 -6.03 3.20 0.53
N LEU A 39 -6.71 2.40 1.34
CA LEU A 39 -7.31 1.13 0.96
C LEU A 39 -8.80 1.32 0.68
N SER A 40 -9.31 0.63 -0.32
CA SER A 40 -10.73 0.61 -0.66
C SER A 40 -11.24 -0.82 -0.64
N PHE A 41 -12.33 -1.06 0.08
CA PHE A 41 -12.95 -2.38 0.27
C PHE A 41 -14.40 -2.41 -0.26
N CYS A 42 -14.84 -1.38 -0.97
CA CYS A 42 -16.22 -1.28 -1.46
C CYS A 42 -16.50 -2.07 -2.75
N TYR A 43 -15.46 -2.49 -3.47
CA TYR A 43 -15.53 -3.18 -4.75
C TYR A 43 -15.16 -4.68 -4.70
N PRO A 44 -14.09 -5.11 -4.01
CA PRO A 44 -13.70 -6.52 -3.96
C PRO A 44 -14.63 -7.36 -3.07
N SER A 45 -14.68 -8.67 -3.34
CA SER A 45 -15.36 -9.66 -2.49
C SER A 45 -14.58 -9.86 -1.18
N GLU A 46 -15.21 -10.43 -0.14
CA GLU A 46 -14.51 -10.74 1.13
C GLU A 46 -13.28 -11.63 0.92
N GLU A 47 -13.35 -12.63 0.04
CA GLU A 47 -12.23 -13.51 -0.32
C GLU A 47 -11.06 -12.73 -0.96
N ASP A 48 -11.37 -11.82 -1.89
CA ASP A 48 -10.38 -10.97 -2.55
C ASP A 48 -9.72 -9.99 -1.56
N ILE A 49 -10.49 -9.51 -0.56
CA ILE A 49 -9.96 -8.65 0.51
C ILE A 49 -8.96 -9.43 1.36
N ASP A 50 -9.30 -10.65 1.77
CA ASP A 50 -8.41 -11.49 2.59
C ASP A 50 -7.10 -11.81 1.84
N GLU A 51 -7.20 -12.22 0.58
CA GLU A 51 -6.02 -12.46 -0.26
C GLU A 51 -5.20 -11.19 -0.50
N GLY A 52 -5.86 -10.07 -0.81
CA GLY A 52 -5.23 -8.78 -1.08
C GLY A 52 -4.48 -8.24 0.14
N ILE A 53 -5.08 -8.30 1.33
CA ILE A 53 -4.44 -7.88 2.59
C ILE A 53 -3.27 -8.80 2.94
N LYS A 54 -3.39 -10.11 2.69
CA LYS A 54 -2.30 -11.06 2.93
C LYS A 54 -1.09 -10.76 2.03
N LYS A 55 -1.31 -10.52 0.74
CA LYS A 55 -0.24 -10.15 -0.22
C LYS A 55 0.35 -8.78 0.13
N LEU A 56 -0.48 -7.78 0.44
CA LEU A 56 -0.03 -6.46 0.89
C LEU A 56 0.88 -6.57 2.13
N GLY A 57 0.49 -7.38 3.11
CA GLY A 57 1.29 -7.61 4.31
C GLY A 57 2.66 -8.22 4.01
N GLN A 58 2.80 -9.04 2.97
CA GLN A 58 4.10 -9.58 2.55
C GLN A 58 4.99 -8.49 1.93
N VAL A 59 4.44 -7.65 1.06
CA VAL A 59 5.16 -6.51 0.46
C VAL A 59 5.66 -5.55 1.55
N ILE A 60 4.79 -5.22 2.50
CA ILE A 60 5.12 -4.35 3.64
C ILE A 60 6.24 -4.97 4.49
N LYS A 61 6.16 -6.27 4.80
CA LYS A 61 7.21 -6.97 5.56
C LYS A 61 8.55 -6.97 4.83
N LYS A 62 8.56 -7.15 3.51
CA LYS A 62 9.78 -7.06 2.68
C LYS A 62 10.42 -5.67 2.79
N LYS A 63 9.62 -4.60 2.78
CA LYS A 63 10.10 -3.21 2.93
C LYS A 63 10.55 -2.85 4.34
N ILE A 64 9.87 -3.33 5.39
CA ILE A 64 10.23 -3.01 6.78
C ILE A 64 11.52 -3.71 7.23
N LYS A 65 11.83 -4.90 6.69
CA LYS A 65 13.02 -5.69 7.05
C LYS A 65 14.31 -5.25 6.36
N LYS A 66 14.26 -4.26 5.48
CA LYS A 66 15.42 -3.69 4.79
C LYS A 66 15.86 -2.42 5.52
#